data_AF-A0A6N7VY26-F1
#
_entry.id   AF-A0A6N7VY26-F1
#
_cell.length_a   1.000
_cell.length_b   1.000
_cell.length_c   1.000
_cell.angle_alpha   90.00
_cell.angle_beta   90.00
_cell.angle_gamma   90.00
#
_symmetry.space_group_name_H-M   'P 1'
#
loop_
_entity.id
_entity.type
_entity.pdbx_description
1 polymer ?
#
loop_
_entity_poly.entity_id
_entity_poly.type
_entity_poly.pdbx_seq_one_letter_code
_entity_poly.pdbx_strand_id
1 'polypeptide(L)'
;MKDPEDNYKLIVDEKVADNIRYMFQLILEGHTLNETAKILNSEGVITARARRKEIKGYDAYANRWESTVEDTIWSHSMVRRILKNETYTGTFVFNKSSKSKLDGGKVIYHPKEEWIRIFDNHEALISKETFDEVQEILKSRHKNSFIGNKSKYKNSPLATFVRCNKCGYKIRFGKSSNGKELIGINLYCYYCRMLEQEEKLPHYKELEKEVFRILKDKFHTDKTEKKKLLYEQKELYDRNDQLSKKKRIEFENYKFGKISREDFVEIKNHIQESDEENKERIQAIDEELKQAGSIDNLTEDIVRKYIKTIYISGKGIERIEYQ
;
A
#
# COMPACT_ATOMS: atom_id res chain seq x y z
N MET A 1 -18.42 -11.38 25.18
CA MET A 1 -17.00 -11.08 25.53
C MET A 1 -16.48 -12.15 26.49
N LYS A 2 -15.18 -12.18 26.81
CA LYS A 2 -14.69 -13.05 27.89
C LYS A 2 -15.14 -12.48 29.23
N ASP A 3 -15.50 -13.37 30.16
CA ASP A 3 -15.77 -12.97 31.54
C ASP A 3 -14.48 -12.39 32.16
N PRO A 4 -14.53 -11.21 32.80
CA PRO A 4 -13.36 -10.64 33.50
C PRO A 4 -12.83 -11.56 34.61
N GLU A 5 -13.69 -12.31 35.27
CA GLU A 5 -13.34 -13.18 36.40
C GLU A 5 -13.00 -14.61 35.93
N ASP A 6 -13.50 -15.04 34.77
CA ASP A 6 -13.21 -16.35 34.19
C ASP A 6 -12.91 -16.29 32.67
N ASN A 7 -11.63 -16.42 32.32
CA ASN A 7 -11.17 -16.37 30.93
C ASN A 7 -11.66 -17.52 30.03
N TYR A 8 -12.28 -18.56 30.61
CA TYR A 8 -12.89 -19.69 29.90
C TYR A 8 -14.39 -19.50 29.66
N LYS A 9 -15.02 -18.52 30.32
CA LYS A 9 -16.44 -18.21 30.17
C LYS A 9 -16.68 -17.05 29.22
N LEU A 10 -17.77 -17.14 28.46
CA LEU A 10 -18.27 -16.07 27.61
C LEU A 10 -19.52 -15.45 28.24
N ILE A 11 -19.56 -14.13 28.30
CA ILE A 11 -20.71 -13.34 28.78
C ILE A 11 -21.21 -12.40 27.69
N VAL A 12 -22.47 -11.97 27.78
CA VAL A 12 -23.04 -10.97 26.88
C VAL A 12 -22.39 -9.60 27.13
N ASP A 13 -22.09 -8.87 26.06
CA ASP A 13 -21.69 -7.46 26.13
C ASP A 13 -22.91 -6.60 25.80
N GLU A 14 -23.67 -6.22 26.82
CA GLU A 14 -24.95 -5.51 26.67
C GLU A 14 -24.84 -4.24 25.83
N LYS A 15 -23.71 -3.54 25.88
CA LYS A 15 -23.48 -2.31 25.11
C LYS A 15 -23.59 -2.52 23.59
N VAL A 16 -23.32 -3.74 23.11
CA VAL A 16 -23.30 -4.05 21.67
C VAL A 16 -24.16 -5.25 21.29
N ALA A 17 -24.85 -5.87 22.25
CA ALA A 17 -25.70 -7.04 22.02
C ALA A 17 -26.80 -6.74 21.00
N ASP A 18 -27.47 -5.59 21.14
CA ASP A 18 -28.54 -5.17 20.23
C ASP A 18 -28.03 -4.89 18.82
N ASN A 19 -26.78 -4.43 18.66
CA ASN A 19 -26.19 -4.26 17.34
C ASN A 19 -26.10 -5.60 16.59
N ILE A 20 -25.85 -6.70 17.31
CA ILE A 20 -25.83 -8.04 16.71
C ILE A 20 -27.24 -8.44 16.28
N ARG A 21 -28.24 -8.31 17.17
CA ARG A 21 -29.65 -8.61 16.86
C ARG A 21 -30.12 -7.81 15.64
N TYR A 22 -29.82 -6.52 15.63
CA TYR A 22 -30.14 -5.63 14.53
C TYR A 22 -29.48 -6.04 13.20
N MET A 23 -28.22 -6.50 13.21
CA MET A 23 -27.59 -7.04 12.01
C MET A 23 -28.30 -8.27 11.45
N PHE A 24 -28.78 -9.18 12.29
CA PHE A 24 -29.54 -10.35 11.85
C PHE A 24 -30.90 -9.93 11.28
N GLN A 25 -31.60 -9.03 11.97
CA GLN A 25 -32.87 -8.46 11.53
C GLN A 25 -32.76 -7.83 10.13
N LEU A 26 -31.76 -6.98 9.88
CA LEU A 26 -31.56 -6.34 8.58
C LEU A 26 -31.42 -7.37 7.44
N ILE A 27 -30.77 -8.52 7.69
CA ILE A 27 -30.65 -9.55 6.66
C ILE A 27 -31.97 -10.25 6.38
N LEU A 28 -32.74 -10.55 7.44
CA LEU A 28 -34.08 -11.14 7.34
C LEU A 28 -35.03 -10.21 6.56
N GLU A 29 -34.93 -8.90 6.78
CA GLU A 29 -35.69 -7.87 6.06
C GLU A 29 -35.29 -7.72 4.58
N GLY A 30 -34.23 -8.40 4.13
CA GLY A 30 -33.83 -8.43 2.73
C GLY A 30 -32.56 -7.64 2.41
N HIS A 31 -31.99 -6.90 3.37
CA HIS A 31 -30.78 -6.11 3.11
C HIS A 31 -29.58 -7.01 2.80
N THR A 32 -28.76 -6.59 1.83
CA THR A 32 -27.49 -7.24 1.52
C THR A 32 -26.41 -6.88 2.55
N LEU A 33 -25.35 -7.70 2.62
CA LEU A 33 -24.21 -7.44 3.51
C LEU A 33 -23.57 -6.05 3.33
N ASN A 34 -23.59 -5.50 2.10
CA ASN A 34 -23.09 -4.16 1.83
C ASN A 34 -24.06 -3.08 2.34
N GLU A 35 -25.37 -3.26 2.10
CA GLU A 35 -26.40 -2.33 2.59
C GLU A 35 -26.44 -2.31 4.11
N THR A 36 -26.46 -3.47 4.77
CA THR A 36 -26.33 -3.58 6.23
C THR A 36 -25.10 -2.82 6.73
N ALA A 37 -23.94 -2.99 6.10
CA ALA A 37 -22.74 -2.27 6.51
C ALA A 37 -22.84 -0.74 6.31
N LYS A 38 -23.53 -0.27 5.26
CA LYS A 38 -23.78 1.17 5.05
C LYS A 38 -24.74 1.73 6.10
N ILE A 39 -25.85 1.03 6.39
CA ILE A 39 -26.83 1.42 7.42
C ILE A 39 -26.14 1.59 8.78
N LEU A 40 -25.35 0.59 9.18
CA LEU A 40 -24.59 0.67 10.43
C LEU A 40 -23.60 1.84 10.45
N ASN A 41 -22.99 2.20 9.31
CA ASN A 41 -22.10 3.36 9.23
C ASN A 41 -22.86 4.67 9.32
N SER A 42 -24.00 4.81 8.63
CA SER A 42 -24.81 6.05 8.66
C SER A 42 -25.41 6.31 10.03
N GLU A 43 -25.75 5.25 10.76
CA GLU A 43 -26.28 5.33 12.12
C GLU A 43 -25.19 5.45 13.20
N GLY A 44 -23.91 5.42 12.83
CA GLY A 44 -22.79 5.57 13.77
C GLY A 44 -22.61 4.37 14.71
N VAL A 45 -23.05 3.17 14.30
CA VAL A 45 -22.94 1.95 15.12
C VAL A 45 -21.47 1.57 15.33
N ILE A 46 -21.07 1.43 16.59
CA ILE A 46 -19.69 1.10 16.97
C ILE A 46 -19.21 -0.23 16.34
N THR A 47 -18.01 -0.23 15.76
CA THR A 47 -17.44 -1.47 15.20
C THR A 47 -16.85 -2.37 16.28
N ALA A 48 -16.72 -3.67 15.97
CA ALA A 48 -16.05 -4.62 16.86
C ALA A 48 -14.59 -4.25 17.20
N ARG A 49 -13.87 -3.52 16.32
CA ARG A 49 -12.51 -3.03 16.61
C ARG A 49 -12.56 -1.85 17.57
N ALA A 50 -13.46 -0.90 17.33
CA ALA A 50 -13.68 0.24 18.22
C ALA A 50 -14.10 -0.23 19.62
N ARG A 51 -15.07 -1.15 19.73
CA ARG A 51 -15.48 -1.73 21.02
C ARG A 51 -14.33 -2.46 21.72
N ARG A 52 -13.48 -3.17 20.97
CA ARG A 52 -12.29 -3.81 21.54
C ARG A 52 -11.26 -2.81 22.07
N LYS A 53 -11.09 -1.66 21.39
CA LYS A 53 -10.23 -0.56 21.83
C LYS A 53 -10.75 0.00 23.16
N GLU A 54 -12.07 0.22 23.29
CA GLU A 54 -12.69 0.66 24.55
C GLU A 54 -12.41 -0.32 25.70
N ILE A 55 -12.64 -1.63 25.49
CA ILE A 55 -12.46 -2.65 26.53
C ILE A 55 -10.99 -2.77 26.96
N LYS A 56 -10.05 -2.69 26.02
CA LYS A 56 -8.63 -2.89 26.31
C LYS A 56 -7.90 -1.63 26.76
N GLY A 57 -8.46 -0.44 26.52
CA GLY A 57 -7.79 0.85 26.71
C GLY A 57 -6.74 1.17 25.64
N TYR A 58 -6.49 0.31 24.66
CA TYR A 58 -5.57 0.56 23.54
C TYR A 58 -6.00 -0.15 22.26
N ASP A 59 -5.56 0.35 21.09
CA ASP A 59 -5.86 -0.26 19.80
C ASP A 59 -4.78 -1.29 19.41
N ALA A 60 -5.09 -2.57 19.63
CA ALA A 60 -4.23 -3.69 19.25
C ALA A 60 -3.96 -3.81 17.74
N TYR A 61 -4.62 -2.99 16.90
CA TYR A 61 -4.43 -2.93 15.45
C TYR A 61 -3.93 -1.56 14.97
N ALA A 62 -3.51 -0.68 15.90
CA ALA A 62 -2.87 0.59 15.56
C ALA A 62 -1.69 0.35 14.60
N ASN A 63 -1.48 1.29 13.67
CA ASN A 63 -0.36 1.30 12.72
C ASN A 63 -0.25 0.08 11.79
N ARG A 64 -1.23 -0.82 11.76
CA ARG A 64 -1.22 -1.97 10.82
C ARG A 64 -1.40 -1.53 9.36
N TRP A 65 -1.95 -0.33 9.13
CA TRP A 65 -2.22 0.21 7.81
C TRP A 65 -1.88 1.70 7.78
N GLU A 66 -1.24 2.16 6.70
CA GLU A 66 -1.11 3.58 6.39
C GLU A 66 -2.48 4.11 5.96
N SER A 67 -3.13 4.85 6.86
CA SER A 67 -4.33 5.62 6.59
C SER A 67 -4.32 6.87 7.47
N THR A 68 -4.86 7.98 6.95
CA THR A 68 -5.02 9.22 7.71
C THR A 68 -6.32 9.24 8.53
N VAL A 69 -7.13 8.19 8.43
CA VAL A 69 -8.39 8.07 9.16
C VAL A 69 -8.24 7.06 10.29
N GLU A 70 -8.44 7.56 11.51
CA GLU A 70 -8.38 6.77 12.73
C GLU A 70 -9.64 5.91 12.94
N ASP A 71 -10.78 6.39 12.42
CA ASP A 71 -12.07 5.74 12.61
C ASP A 71 -12.21 4.47 11.77
N THR A 72 -12.78 3.46 12.42
CA THR A 72 -13.11 2.20 11.79
C THR A 72 -14.53 2.24 11.27
N ILE A 73 -14.74 1.79 10.03
CA ILE A 73 -16.06 1.65 9.44
C ILE A 73 -16.48 0.18 9.32
N TRP A 74 -17.79 -0.06 9.29
CA TRP A 74 -18.35 -1.33 8.88
C TRP A 74 -18.09 -1.60 7.40
N SER A 75 -17.74 -2.85 7.14
CA SER A 75 -17.59 -3.40 5.79
C SER A 75 -18.39 -4.69 5.70
N HIS A 76 -18.80 -5.05 4.48
CA HIS A 76 -19.57 -6.28 4.25
C HIS A 76 -18.88 -7.54 4.77
N SER A 77 -17.53 -7.57 4.81
CA SER A 77 -16.77 -8.70 5.33
C SER A 77 -16.86 -8.79 6.86
N MET A 78 -16.93 -7.65 7.55
CA MET A 78 -17.14 -7.59 8.99
C MET A 78 -18.54 -8.07 9.36
N VAL A 79 -19.57 -7.57 8.66
CA VAL A 79 -20.96 -8.00 8.83
C VAL A 79 -21.08 -9.51 8.55
N ARG A 80 -20.54 -9.99 7.41
CA ARG A 80 -20.52 -11.42 7.08
C ARG A 80 -19.87 -12.27 8.17
N ARG A 81 -18.76 -11.80 8.75
CA ARG A 81 -18.07 -12.54 9.81
C ARG A 81 -18.92 -12.68 11.05
N ILE A 82 -19.69 -11.66 11.41
CA ILE A 82 -20.62 -11.69 12.54
C ILE A 82 -21.77 -12.67 12.26
N LEU A 83 -22.44 -12.51 11.12
CA LEU A 83 -23.59 -13.33 10.75
C LEU A 83 -23.27 -14.81 10.57
N LYS A 84 -22.01 -15.17 10.25
CA LYS A 84 -21.57 -16.57 10.14
C LYS A 84 -21.03 -17.16 11.45
N ASN A 85 -20.99 -16.39 12.53
CA ASN A 85 -20.38 -16.84 13.77
C ASN A 85 -21.41 -17.55 14.66
N GLU A 86 -21.33 -18.88 14.70
CA GLU A 86 -22.20 -19.75 15.51
C GLU A 86 -22.17 -19.41 17.01
N THR A 87 -21.14 -18.70 17.50
CA THR A 87 -21.06 -18.23 18.90
C THR A 87 -22.28 -17.42 19.33
N TYR A 88 -22.90 -16.66 18.43
CA TYR A 88 -24.10 -15.88 18.80
C TYR A 88 -25.33 -16.73 19.12
N THR A 89 -25.30 -18.04 18.82
CA THR A 89 -26.35 -19.01 19.17
C THR A 89 -26.10 -19.73 20.49
N GLY A 90 -25.14 -19.27 21.31
CA GLY A 90 -24.72 -19.98 22.53
C GLY A 90 -23.72 -21.12 22.27
N THR A 91 -23.40 -21.41 21.01
CA THR A 91 -22.49 -22.50 20.62
C THR A 91 -21.03 -22.08 20.69
N PHE A 92 -20.22 -22.74 21.52
CA PHE A 92 -18.77 -22.56 21.50
C PHE A 92 -18.13 -23.44 20.41
N VAL A 93 -17.36 -22.83 19.50
CA VAL A 93 -16.75 -23.53 18.36
C VAL A 93 -15.24 -23.33 18.35
N PHE A 94 -14.48 -24.43 18.39
CA PHE A 94 -13.02 -24.42 18.36
C PHE A 94 -12.47 -25.42 17.32
N ASN A 95 -11.14 -25.56 17.26
CA ASN A 95 -10.43 -26.33 16.22
C ASN A 95 -10.66 -25.82 14.78
N LYS A 96 -10.88 -24.51 14.60
CA LYS A 96 -11.09 -23.92 13.26
C LYS A 96 -9.79 -23.80 12.45
N SER A 97 -8.67 -23.71 13.13
CA SER A 97 -7.34 -23.66 12.52
C SER A 97 -6.26 -24.10 13.50
N SER A 98 -5.14 -24.55 12.94
CA SER A 98 -3.91 -24.84 13.67
C SER A 98 -2.79 -23.94 13.15
N LYS A 99 -1.82 -23.64 14.02
CA LYS A 99 -0.63 -22.86 13.69
C LYS A 99 0.60 -23.60 14.17
N SER A 100 1.45 -24.02 13.24
CA SER A 100 2.72 -24.69 13.54
C SER A 100 3.83 -23.64 13.69
N LYS A 101 4.54 -23.66 14.83
CA LYS A 101 5.74 -22.83 15.00
C LYS A 101 6.92 -23.35 14.17
N LEU A 102 6.93 -24.65 13.84
CA LEU A 102 7.97 -25.29 13.04
C LEU A 102 7.92 -24.81 11.58
N ASP A 103 6.74 -24.50 11.05
CA ASP A 103 6.52 -24.05 9.67
C ASP A 103 6.48 -22.52 9.53
N GLY A 104 7.28 -21.81 10.32
CA GLY A 104 7.32 -20.34 10.29
C GLY A 104 6.01 -19.67 10.72
N GLY A 105 5.15 -20.37 11.46
CA GLY A 105 3.86 -19.82 11.90
C GLY A 105 2.76 -19.86 10.83
N LYS A 106 2.87 -20.71 9.82
CA LYS A 106 1.80 -20.91 8.83
C LYS A 106 0.50 -21.35 9.53
N VAL A 107 -0.61 -20.72 9.14
CA VAL A 107 -1.95 -21.07 9.63
C VAL A 107 -2.60 -22.03 8.66
N ILE A 108 -3.03 -23.19 9.15
CA ILE A 108 -3.78 -24.20 8.41
C ILE A 108 -5.23 -24.16 8.91
N TYR A 109 -6.18 -23.97 8.00
CA TYR A 109 -7.61 -23.96 8.34
C TYR A 109 -8.16 -25.37 8.21
N HIS A 110 -8.88 -25.82 9.25
CA HIS A 110 -9.49 -27.13 9.27
C HIS A 110 -10.83 -27.13 8.52
N PRO A 111 -11.18 -28.24 7.84
CA PRO A 111 -12.52 -28.43 7.27
C PRO A 111 -13.58 -28.39 8.37
N LYS A 112 -14.83 -28.05 8.03
CA LYS A 112 -15.89 -27.76 9.02
C LYS A 112 -16.30 -28.98 9.83
N GLU A 113 -16.05 -30.16 9.30
CA GLU A 113 -16.30 -31.48 9.86
C GLU A 113 -15.36 -31.77 11.04
N GLU A 114 -14.16 -31.18 11.04
CA GLU A 114 -13.19 -31.26 12.14
C GLU A 114 -13.43 -30.21 13.23
N TRP A 115 -14.38 -29.29 13.03
CA TRP A 115 -14.68 -28.25 14.02
C TRP A 115 -15.45 -28.85 15.18
N ILE A 116 -14.95 -28.61 16.38
CA ILE A 116 -15.60 -29.09 17.60
C ILE A 116 -16.59 -28.03 18.07
N ARG A 117 -17.82 -28.46 18.34
CA ARG A 117 -18.94 -27.62 18.76
C ARG A 117 -19.44 -28.07 20.12
N ILE A 118 -19.53 -27.13 21.05
CA ILE A 118 -20.16 -27.30 22.36
C ILE A 118 -21.41 -26.42 22.34
N PHE A 119 -22.58 -27.06 22.26
CA PHE A 119 -23.87 -26.37 22.29
C PHE A 119 -24.20 -25.87 23.70
N ASP A 120 -25.06 -24.85 23.79
CA ASP A 120 -25.55 -24.29 25.06
C ASP A 120 -24.46 -23.90 26.07
N ASN A 121 -23.31 -23.46 25.57
CA ASN A 121 -22.15 -23.12 26.40
C ASN A 121 -22.31 -21.76 27.11
N HIS A 122 -23.05 -20.84 26.51
CA HIS A 122 -23.28 -19.49 27.05
C HIS A 122 -24.61 -18.93 26.53
N GLU A 123 -25.05 -17.82 27.12
CA GLU A 123 -26.28 -17.16 26.73
C GLU A 123 -26.27 -16.79 25.24
N ALA A 124 -27.31 -17.25 24.53
CA ALA A 124 -27.48 -17.00 23.12
C ALA A 124 -28.05 -15.59 22.88
N LEU A 125 -27.47 -14.86 21.94
CA LEU A 125 -28.02 -13.57 21.48
C LEU A 125 -29.08 -13.75 20.40
N ILE A 126 -28.95 -14.81 19.61
CA ILE A 126 -29.78 -15.14 18.45
C ILE A 126 -30.22 -16.59 18.56
N SER A 127 -31.49 -16.87 18.29
CA SER A 127 -31.99 -18.25 18.29
C SER A 127 -31.35 -19.06 17.17
N LYS A 128 -31.34 -20.39 17.33
CA LYS A 128 -30.77 -21.29 16.33
C LYS A 128 -31.54 -21.18 14.99
N GLU A 129 -32.86 -21.02 15.09
CA GLU A 129 -33.78 -20.89 13.95
C GLU A 129 -33.46 -19.63 13.14
N THR A 130 -33.35 -18.46 13.79
CA THR A 130 -32.99 -17.21 13.13
C THR A 130 -31.61 -17.29 12.49
N PHE A 131 -30.65 -17.92 13.17
CA PHE A 131 -29.30 -18.06 12.63
C PHE A 131 -29.29 -18.91 11.36
N ASP A 132 -30.00 -20.03 11.37
CA ASP A 132 -30.06 -20.97 10.24
C ASP A 132 -30.80 -20.34 9.05
N GLU A 133 -31.90 -19.61 9.28
CA GLU A 133 -32.61 -18.85 8.25
C GLU A 133 -31.67 -17.82 7.57
N VAL A 134 -30.92 -17.05 8.36
CA VAL A 134 -29.92 -16.12 7.83
C VAL A 134 -28.83 -16.85 7.03
N GLN A 135 -28.38 -18.04 7.45
CA GLN A 135 -27.41 -18.81 6.67
C GLN A 135 -27.97 -19.20 5.31
N GLU A 136 -29.24 -19.60 5.22
CA GLU A 136 -29.90 -19.94 3.95
C GLU A 136 -30.05 -18.72 3.04
N ILE A 137 -30.41 -17.55 3.58
CA ILE A 137 -30.42 -16.28 2.84
C ILE A 137 -29.03 -15.95 2.28
N LEU A 138 -27.97 -16.12 3.09
CA LEU A 138 -26.60 -15.84 2.65
C LEU A 138 -26.11 -16.83 1.60
N LYS A 139 -26.53 -18.10 1.67
CA LYS A 139 -26.22 -19.13 0.66
C LYS A 139 -26.95 -18.86 -0.64
N SER A 140 -28.25 -18.54 -0.61
CA SER A 140 -29.06 -18.29 -1.82
C SER A 140 -28.57 -17.08 -2.61
N ARG A 141 -28.06 -16.05 -1.92
CA ARG A 141 -27.47 -14.86 -2.54
C ARG A 141 -26.06 -15.06 -3.09
N HIS A 142 -25.43 -16.22 -2.85
CA HIS A 142 -24.10 -16.52 -3.35
C HIS A 142 -24.13 -16.75 -4.86
N LYS A 143 -23.97 -15.67 -5.64
CA LYS A 143 -23.76 -15.77 -7.08
C LYS A 143 -22.33 -16.25 -7.35
N ASN A 144 -22.18 -17.24 -8.22
CA ASN A 144 -20.88 -17.56 -8.82
C ASN A 144 -20.38 -16.31 -9.55
N SER A 145 -19.37 -15.64 -8.99
CA SER A 145 -18.70 -14.57 -9.73
C SER A 145 -18.11 -15.18 -10.99
N PHE A 146 -18.25 -14.53 -12.13
CA PHE A 146 -17.49 -14.89 -13.33
C PHE A 146 -16.00 -14.87 -12.98
N ILE A 147 -15.41 -16.05 -12.81
CA ILE A 147 -13.97 -16.23 -12.73
C ILE A 147 -13.50 -16.25 -14.18
N GLY A 148 -13.47 -15.06 -14.79
CA GLY A 148 -12.81 -14.91 -16.08
C GLY A 148 -11.39 -15.47 -15.98
N ASN A 149 -10.93 -16.12 -17.05
CA ASN A 149 -9.57 -16.66 -17.17
C ASN A 149 -8.55 -15.73 -16.51
N LYS A 150 -7.62 -16.31 -15.72
CA LYS A 150 -6.51 -15.62 -15.03
C LYS A 150 -6.06 -14.42 -15.89
N SER A 151 -6.44 -13.24 -15.40
CA SER A 151 -6.62 -12.02 -16.19
C SER A 151 -5.48 -11.70 -17.16
N LYS A 152 -5.78 -11.52 -18.45
CA LYS A 152 -4.90 -10.88 -19.46
C LYS A 152 -4.50 -9.43 -19.11
N TYR A 153 -5.10 -8.85 -18.07
CA TYR A 153 -4.85 -7.47 -17.64
C TYR A 153 -3.82 -7.44 -16.52
N LYS A 154 -2.64 -6.89 -16.83
CA LYS A 154 -1.70 -6.39 -15.84
C LYS A 154 -2.33 -5.19 -15.14
N ASN A 155 -2.32 -5.15 -13.82
CA ASN A 155 -2.78 -3.98 -13.08
C ASN A 155 -1.93 -2.77 -13.47
N SER A 156 -2.53 -1.58 -13.43
CA SER A 156 -1.83 -0.32 -13.63
C SER A 156 -0.54 -0.26 -12.78
N PRO A 157 0.58 0.28 -13.30
CA PRO A 157 1.78 0.58 -12.51
C PRO A 157 1.52 1.42 -11.26
N LEU A 158 0.40 2.14 -11.22
CA LEU A 158 0.02 3.03 -10.12
C LEU A 158 -0.79 2.32 -9.03
N ALA A 159 -1.23 1.07 -9.24
CA ALA A 159 -2.27 0.43 -8.41
C ALA A 159 -1.92 0.30 -6.91
N THR A 160 -0.64 0.31 -6.55
CA THR A 160 -0.16 0.26 -5.16
C THR A 160 0.14 1.62 -4.54
N PHE A 161 0.26 2.67 -5.35
CA PHE A 161 0.72 3.99 -4.92
C PHE A 161 -0.41 5.00 -4.73
N VAL A 162 -1.58 4.74 -5.31
CA VAL A 162 -2.69 5.70 -5.33
C VAL A 162 -3.54 5.61 -4.06
N ARG A 163 -3.74 6.75 -3.40
CA ARG A 163 -4.53 6.97 -2.20
C ARG A 163 -5.58 8.06 -2.45
N CYS A 164 -6.67 8.01 -1.68
CA CYS A 164 -7.70 9.03 -1.71
C CYS A 164 -7.20 10.30 -1.02
N ASN A 165 -7.31 11.46 -1.66
CA ASN A 165 -6.92 12.74 -1.06
C ASN A 165 -7.77 13.09 0.17
N LYS A 166 -9.07 12.73 0.15
CA LYS A 166 -10.00 13.01 1.25
C LYS A 166 -9.75 12.20 2.52
N CYS A 167 -9.46 10.90 2.40
CA CYS A 167 -9.41 9.98 3.55
C CYS A 167 -8.12 9.15 3.66
N GLY A 168 -7.15 9.32 2.76
CA GLY A 168 -5.88 8.58 2.77
C GLY A 168 -5.97 7.07 2.47
N TYR A 169 -7.16 6.50 2.39
CA TYR A 169 -7.34 5.08 2.06
C TYR A 169 -6.88 4.76 0.65
N LYS A 170 -6.41 3.52 0.46
CA LYS A 170 -5.99 2.99 -0.84
C LYS A 170 -7.14 3.02 -1.85
N ILE A 171 -6.86 3.58 -3.04
CA ILE A 171 -7.77 3.50 -4.17
C ILE A 171 -7.74 2.10 -4.76
N ARG A 172 -8.91 1.53 -4.99
CA ARG A 172 -9.08 0.22 -5.61
C ARG A 172 -9.26 0.37 -7.12
N PHE A 173 -8.57 -0.48 -7.85
CA PHE A 173 -8.67 -0.62 -9.30
C PHE A 173 -9.68 -1.73 -9.57
N GLY A 174 -10.97 -1.37 -9.57
CA GLY A 174 -12.08 -2.28 -9.74
C GLY A 174 -12.24 -2.73 -11.19
N LYS A 175 -12.14 -4.03 -11.43
CA LYS A 175 -12.42 -4.63 -12.73
C LYS A 175 -13.92 -4.64 -12.99
N SER A 176 -14.36 -4.07 -14.12
CA SER A 176 -15.74 -4.18 -14.60
C SER A 176 -15.84 -5.27 -15.67
N SER A 177 -16.98 -5.96 -15.71
CA SER A 177 -17.26 -7.05 -16.66
C SER A 177 -18.75 -7.09 -17.01
N ASN A 178 -19.09 -7.50 -18.23
CA ASN A 178 -20.47 -7.83 -18.64
C ASN A 178 -20.83 -9.30 -18.35
N GLY A 179 -20.00 -10.03 -17.60
CA GLY A 179 -20.19 -11.46 -17.33
C GLY A 179 -19.66 -12.39 -18.42
N LYS A 180 -19.21 -11.87 -19.57
CA LYS A 180 -18.53 -12.62 -20.63
C LYS A 180 -17.07 -12.19 -20.78
N GLU A 181 -16.81 -10.90 -20.67
CA GLU A 181 -15.49 -10.30 -20.80
C GLU A 181 -15.28 -9.15 -19.82
N LEU A 182 -14.02 -8.76 -19.64
CA LEU A 182 -13.64 -7.59 -18.86
C LEU A 182 -13.86 -6.34 -19.73
N ILE A 183 -14.61 -5.37 -19.21
CA ILE A 183 -14.95 -4.13 -19.92
C ILE A 183 -14.01 -2.99 -19.56
N GLY A 184 -13.47 -2.98 -18.33
CA GLY A 184 -12.64 -1.86 -17.91
C GLY A 184 -12.14 -1.95 -16.49
N ILE A 185 -11.47 -0.87 -16.08
CA ILE A 185 -10.95 -0.68 -14.73
C ILE A 185 -11.45 0.67 -14.23
N ASN A 186 -12.24 0.64 -13.15
CA ASN A 186 -12.79 1.81 -12.49
C ASN A 186 -12.07 2.04 -11.16
N LEU A 187 -11.64 3.28 -10.92
CA LEU A 187 -11.01 3.67 -9.68
C LEU A 187 -12.07 4.04 -8.65
N TYR A 188 -11.91 3.57 -7.42
CA TYR A 188 -12.79 3.98 -6.33
C TYR A 188 -12.12 3.90 -4.96
N CYS A 189 -12.55 4.78 -4.06
CA CYS A 189 -12.19 4.69 -2.65
C CYS A 189 -13.25 3.85 -1.92
N TYR A 190 -12.87 2.64 -1.45
CA TYR A 190 -13.81 1.78 -0.72
C TYR A 190 -14.32 2.44 0.57
N TYR A 191 -13.46 3.17 1.27
CA TYR A 191 -13.83 3.85 2.52
C TYR A 191 -14.93 4.89 2.26
N CYS A 192 -14.69 5.85 1.35
CA CYS A 192 -15.68 6.86 1.02
C CYS A 192 -16.98 6.27 0.44
N ARG A 193 -16.89 5.19 -0.35
CA ARG A 193 -18.07 4.50 -0.88
C ARG A 193 -18.95 3.89 0.20
N MET A 194 -18.34 3.29 1.23
CA MET A 194 -19.06 2.70 2.35
C MET A 194 -19.70 3.75 3.28
N LEU A 195 -19.22 4.99 3.21
CA LEU A 195 -19.81 6.15 3.88
C LEU A 195 -20.74 6.98 2.98
N GLU A 196 -20.94 6.55 1.72
CA GLU A 196 -21.76 7.27 0.73
C GLU A 196 -21.27 8.69 0.42
N GLN A 197 -19.96 8.89 0.51
CA GLN A 197 -19.27 10.15 0.25
C GLN A 197 -18.21 10.01 -0.85
N GLU A 198 -18.43 9.08 -1.79
CA GLU A 198 -17.52 8.79 -2.89
C GLU A 198 -17.58 9.88 -3.96
N GLU A 199 -16.40 10.34 -4.38
CA GLU A 199 -16.24 11.18 -5.56
C GLU A 199 -15.96 10.32 -6.79
N LYS A 200 -16.41 10.76 -7.97
CA LYS A 200 -16.06 10.13 -9.23
C LYS A 200 -14.60 10.41 -9.56
N LEU A 201 -13.76 9.37 -9.53
CA LEU A 201 -12.32 9.49 -9.79
C LEU A 201 -11.99 9.47 -11.30
N PRO A 202 -10.86 10.07 -11.70
CA PRO A 202 -10.36 10.04 -13.08
C PRO A 202 -10.13 8.62 -13.60
N HIS A 203 -10.12 8.47 -14.93
CA HIS A 203 -9.82 7.19 -15.54
C HIS A 203 -8.32 6.84 -15.38
N TYR A 204 -8.00 5.57 -15.09
CA TYR A 204 -6.63 5.17 -14.74
C TYR A 204 -5.58 5.51 -15.81
N LYS A 205 -5.96 5.44 -17.09
CA LYS A 205 -5.05 5.77 -18.21
C LYS A 205 -4.70 7.26 -18.27
N GLU A 206 -5.62 8.13 -17.85
CA GLU A 206 -5.36 9.58 -17.79
C GLU A 206 -4.38 9.86 -16.67
N LEU A 207 -4.59 9.21 -15.52
CA LEU A 207 -3.68 9.26 -14.38
C LEU A 207 -2.28 8.76 -14.74
N GLU A 208 -2.17 7.63 -15.46
CA GLU A 208 -0.88 7.12 -15.94
C GLU A 208 -0.15 8.12 -16.85
N LYS A 209 -0.84 8.72 -17.81
CA LYS A 209 -0.26 9.73 -18.70
C LYS A 209 0.25 10.94 -17.91
N GLU A 210 -0.53 11.40 -16.94
CA GLU A 210 -0.18 12.57 -16.13
C GLU A 210 1.01 12.29 -15.22
N VAL A 211 1.02 11.15 -14.51
CA VAL A 211 2.16 10.73 -13.69
C VAL A 211 3.41 10.54 -14.53
N PHE A 212 3.28 9.94 -15.72
CA PHE A 212 4.41 9.78 -16.63
C PHE A 212 5.00 11.12 -17.06
N ARG A 213 4.15 12.10 -17.41
CA ARG A 213 4.59 13.47 -17.73
C ARG A 213 5.33 14.12 -16.55
N ILE A 214 4.77 14.05 -15.34
CA ILE A 214 5.39 14.63 -14.13
C ILE A 214 6.76 14.00 -13.86
N LEU A 215 6.84 12.66 -13.93
CA LEU A 215 8.10 11.95 -13.74
C LEU A 215 9.11 12.31 -14.82
N LYS A 216 8.66 12.48 -16.07
CA LYS A 216 9.53 12.86 -17.17
C LYS A 216 10.09 14.27 -16.97
N ASP A 217 9.24 15.25 -16.72
CA ASP A 217 9.68 16.64 -16.47
C ASP A 217 10.65 16.76 -15.29
N LYS A 218 10.45 15.95 -14.23
CA LYS A 218 11.23 16.08 -12.99
C LYS A 218 12.51 15.24 -12.96
N PHE A 219 12.53 14.07 -13.61
CA PHE A 219 13.59 13.07 -13.42
C PHE A 219 14.14 12.47 -14.72
N HIS A 220 13.57 12.79 -15.88
CA HIS A 220 14.10 12.32 -17.15
C HIS A 220 15.32 13.14 -17.53
N THR A 221 16.45 12.47 -17.68
CA THR A 221 17.62 13.02 -18.35
C THR A 221 17.73 12.35 -19.71
N ASP A 222 17.75 13.15 -20.78
CA ASP A 222 17.85 12.63 -22.14
C ASP A 222 19.13 11.77 -22.27
N LYS A 223 19.02 10.63 -22.96
CA LYS A 223 20.18 9.76 -23.28
C LYS A 223 21.32 10.55 -23.92
N THR A 224 20.99 11.59 -24.69
CA THR A 224 21.96 12.48 -25.35
C THR A 224 22.73 13.32 -24.32
N GLU A 225 22.04 13.83 -23.31
CA GLU A 225 22.61 14.65 -22.25
C GLU A 225 23.43 13.81 -21.28
N LYS A 226 22.93 12.63 -20.91
CA LYS A 226 23.71 11.63 -20.17
C LYS A 226 24.99 11.25 -20.90
N LYS A 227 24.95 11.11 -22.23
CA LYS A 227 26.13 10.80 -23.04
C LYS A 227 27.13 11.98 -23.06
N LYS A 228 26.65 13.23 -23.07
CA LYS A 228 27.52 14.42 -22.95
C LYS A 228 28.21 14.45 -21.58
N LEU A 229 27.47 14.23 -20.48
CA LEU A 229 28.03 14.19 -19.13
C LEU A 229 29.09 13.10 -18.96
N LEU A 230 28.83 11.89 -19.49
CA LEU A 230 29.82 10.80 -19.48
C LEU A 230 31.07 11.13 -20.32
N TYR A 231 30.91 11.85 -21.42
CA TYR A 231 32.02 12.29 -22.25
C TYR A 231 32.86 13.36 -21.53
N GLU A 232 32.22 14.37 -20.94
CA GLU A 232 32.87 15.41 -20.13
C GLU A 232 33.64 14.79 -18.95
N GLN A 233 33.00 13.86 -18.21
CA GLN A 233 33.65 13.14 -17.11
C GLN A 233 34.92 12.40 -17.59
N LYS A 234 34.86 11.73 -18.74
CA LYS A 234 36.02 11.04 -19.30
C LYS A 234 37.16 12.03 -19.64
N GLU A 235 36.84 13.17 -20.26
CA GLU A 235 37.87 14.18 -20.58
C GLU A 235 38.53 14.74 -19.33
N LEU A 236 37.79 14.95 -18.23
CA LEU A 236 38.35 15.40 -16.96
C LEU A 236 39.30 14.37 -16.34
N TYR A 237 38.96 13.07 -16.41
CA TYR A 237 39.85 11.99 -15.98
C TYR A 237 41.14 11.96 -16.81
N ASP A 238 41.03 12.05 -18.14
CA ASP A 238 42.17 12.06 -19.05
C ASP A 238 43.07 13.29 -18.79
N ARG A 239 42.47 14.45 -18.46
CA ARG A 239 43.19 15.68 -18.11
C ARG A 239 43.95 15.56 -16.80
N ASN A 240 43.37 14.94 -15.77
CA ASN A 240 44.06 14.69 -14.50
C ASN A 240 45.23 13.70 -14.64
N ASP A 241 45.13 12.71 -15.52
CA ASP A 241 46.26 11.82 -15.85
C ASP A 241 47.39 12.59 -16.55
N GLN A 242 47.06 13.48 -17.49
CA GLN A 242 48.05 14.36 -18.14
C GLN A 242 48.72 15.31 -17.15
N LEU A 243 47.97 15.92 -16.24
CA LEU A 243 48.49 16.76 -15.15
C LEU A 243 49.45 15.97 -14.24
N SER A 244 49.09 14.73 -13.91
CA SER A 244 49.93 13.82 -13.13
C SER A 244 51.24 13.47 -13.84
N LYS A 245 51.19 13.21 -15.15
CA LYS A 245 52.38 13.00 -15.99
C LYS A 245 53.26 14.24 -16.06
N LYS A 246 52.66 15.42 -16.29
CA LYS A 246 53.37 16.71 -16.31
C LYS A 246 54.08 16.96 -14.99
N LYS A 247 53.40 16.73 -13.86
CA LYS A 247 53.99 16.86 -12.51
C LYS A 247 55.24 15.99 -12.33
N ARG A 248 55.25 14.76 -12.86
CA ARG A 248 56.42 13.87 -12.81
C ARG A 248 57.58 14.40 -13.66
N ILE A 249 57.30 14.84 -14.88
CA ILE A 249 58.31 15.43 -15.79
C ILE A 249 58.94 16.67 -15.16
N GLU A 250 58.14 17.58 -14.60
CA GLU A 250 58.68 18.79 -13.98
C GLU A 250 59.47 18.49 -12.70
N PHE A 251 59.07 17.46 -11.96
CA PHE A 251 59.87 16.99 -10.82
C PHE A 251 61.23 16.43 -11.26
N GLU A 252 61.29 15.69 -12.37
CA GLU A 252 62.55 15.22 -12.96
C GLU A 252 63.41 16.41 -13.41
N ASN A 253 62.83 17.40 -14.11
CA ASN A 253 63.53 18.62 -14.52
C ASN A 253 64.14 19.35 -13.33
N TYR A 254 63.39 19.48 -12.23
CA TYR A 254 63.90 20.04 -10.98
C TYR A 254 65.06 19.21 -10.41
N LYS A 255 64.94 17.88 -10.39
CA LYS A 255 65.99 16.98 -9.90
C LYS A 255 67.28 17.04 -10.73
N PHE A 256 67.16 17.27 -12.04
CA PHE A 256 68.29 17.46 -12.94
C PHE A 256 68.81 18.90 -12.99
N GLY A 257 68.28 19.81 -12.15
CA GLY A 257 68.74 21.19 -12.06
C GLY A 257 68.36 22.07 -13.26
N LYS A 258 67.38 21.65 -14.08
CA LYS A 258 66.92 22.39 -15.26
C LYS A 258 65.96 23.52 -14.92
N ILE A 259 65.31 23.45 -13.76
CA ILE A 259 64.38 24.48 -13.24
C ILE A 259 64.68 24.74 -11.76
N SER A 260 64.38 25.94 -11.27
CA SER A 260 64.59 26.29 -9.87
C SER A 260 63.54 25.62 -8.96
N ARG A 261 63.79 25.66 -7.65
CA ARG A 261 62.82 25.14 -6.66
C ARG A 261 61.55 25.99 -6.67
N GLU A 262 61.71 27.30 -6.77
CA GLU A 262 60.63 28.28 -6.80
C GLU A 262 59.72 28.02 -8.01
N ASP A 263 60.28 27.86 -9.21
CA ASP A 263 59.52 27.55 -10.44
C ASP A 263 58.76 26.22 -10.33
N PHE A 264 59.41 25.18 -9.78
CA PHE A 264 58.77 23.89 -9.60
C PHE A 264 57.58 23.97 -8.62
N VAL A 265 57.72 24.73 -7.54
CA VAL A 265 56.63 24.92 -6.55
C VAL A 265 55.44 25.63 -7.18
N GLU A 266 55.68 26.66 -7.99
CA GLU A 266 54.61 27.39 -8.70
C GLU A 266 53.86 26.46 -9.67
N ILE A 267 54.59 25.71 -10.51
CA ILE A 267 53.99 24.75 -11.43
C ILE A 267 53.22 23.65 -10.67
N LYS A 268 53.78 23.15 -9.57
CA LYS A 268 53.13 22.14 -8.73
C LYS A 268 51.80 22.66 -8.18
N ASN A 269 51.78 23.90 -7.68
CA ASN A 269 50.58 24.49 -7.10
C ASN A 269 49.49 24.68 -8.16
N HIS A 270 49.83 25.21 -9.34
CA HIS A 270 48.87 25.34 -10.44
C HIS A 270 48.35 23.98 -10.90
N ILE A 271 49.21 22.95 -10.98
CA ILE A 271 48.77 21.59 -11.31
C ILE A 271 47.80 21.05 -10.25
N GLN A 272 48.08 21.31 -8.98
CA GLN A 272 47.26 20.84 -7.88
C GLN A 272 45.88 21.51 -7.86
N GLU A 273 45.83 22.82 -8.09
CA GLU A 273 44.59 23.59 -8.21
C GLU A 273 43.71 23.06 -9.35
N SER A 274 44.27 22.87 -10.54
CA SER A 274 43.52 22.29 -11.68
C SER A 274 43.07 20.84 -11.44
N ASP A 275 43.85 20.04 -10.70
CA ASP A 275 43.46 18.67 -10.33
C ASP A 275 42.28 18.65 -9.34
N GLU A 276 42.27 19.59 -8.39
CA GLU A 276 41.16 19.80 -7.45
C GLU A 276 39.88 20.29 -8.16
N GLU A 277 39.97 21.30 -9.03
CA GLU A 277 38.82 21.78 -9.82
C GLU A 277 38.20 20.66 -10.69
N ASN A 278 39.03 19.88 -11.37
CA ASN A 278 38.55 18.75 -12.17
C ASN A 278 37.87 17.68 -11.30
N LYS A 279 38.39 17.41 -10.10
CA LYS A 279 37.78 16.44 -9.16
C LYS A 279 36.43 16.92 -8.65
N GLU A 280 36.30 18.21 -8.31
CA GLU A 280 35.03 18.79 -7.89
C GLU A 280 33.97 18.66 -9.01
N ARG A 281 34.35 18.96 -10.26
CA ARG A 281 33.42 18.80 -11.40
C ARG A 281 33.05 17.34 -11.64
N ILE A 282 33.99 16.40 -11.54
CA ILE A 282 33.71 14.95 -11.63
C ILE A 282 32.68 14.53 -10.57
N GLN A 283 32.85 15.00 -9.33
CA GLN A 283 31.93 14.68 -8.24
C GLN A 283 30.53 15.24 -8.49
N ALA A 284 30.42 16.47 -9.01
CA ALA A 284 29.14 17.05 -9.41
C ALA A 284 28.47 16.23 -10.53
N ILE A 285 29.22 15.83 -11.56
CA ILE A 285 28.70 14.98 -12.65
C ILE A 285 28.22 13.62 -12.12
N ASP A 286 28.93 13.02 -11.15
CA ASP A 286 28.51 11.76 -10.54
C ASP A 286 27.16 11.89 -9.79
N GLU A 287 26.92 13.03 -9.13
CA GLU A 287 25.63 13.32 -8.50
C GLU A 287 24.52 13.52 -9.54
N GLU A 288 24.80 14.27 -10.62
CA GLU A 288 23.87 14.45 -11.75
C GLU A 288 23.51 13.10 -12.40
N LEU A 289 24.50 12.23 -12.64
CA LEU A 289 24.31 10.90 -13.24
C LEU A 289 23.57 9.92 -12.31
N LYS A 290 23.73 10.05 -10.98
CA LYS A 290 22.97 9.28 -9.98
C LYS A 290 21.49 9.68 -9.98
N GLN A 291 21.20 10.96 -10.15
CA GLN A 291 19.83 11.48 -10.21
C GLN A 291 19.17 11.20 -11.58
N ALA A 292 19.96 11.11 -12.65
CA ALA A 292 19.51 10.86 -14.01
C ALA A 292 18.84 9.48 -14.20
N GLY A 293 17.55 9.47 -14.53
CA GLY A 293 16.80 8.29 -14.95
C GLY A 293 16.37 8.37 -16.42
N SER A 294 16.51 7.28 -17.19
CA SER A 294 15.84 7.17 -18.50
C SER A 294 14.41 6.69 -18.26
N ILE A 295 13.45 7.61 -18.33
CA ILE A 295 12.02 7.30 -18.20
C ILE A 295 11.40 7.26 -19.59
N ASP A 296 11.46 6.09 -20.23
CA ASP A 296 10.93 5.86 -21.58
C ASP A 296 9.46 5.39 -21.53
N ASN A 297 9.08 4.64 -20.49
CA ASN A 297 7.73 4.12 -20.25
C ASN A 297 7.37 4.17 -18.75
N LEU A 298 6.08 4.21 -18.42
CA LEU A 298 5.63 4.11 -17.03
C LEU A 298 5.57 2.64 -16.59
N THR A 299 6.45 2.23 -15.67
CA THR A 299 6.48 0.89 -15.07
C THR A 299 6.36 0.98 -13.56
N GLU A 300 5.95 -0.13 -12.91
CA GLU A 300 5.81 -0.15 -11.45
C GLU A 300 7.15 0.14 -10.74
N ASP A 301 8.27 -0.34 -11.30
CA ASP A 301 9.60 -0.11 -10.75
C ASP A 301 10.02 1.36 -10.86
N ILE A 302 9.72 2.02 -11.98
CA ILE A 302 9.98 3.46 -12.13
C ILE A 302 9.15 4.25 -11.12
N VAL A 303 7.86 3.94 -10.97
CA VAL A 303 7.00 4.59 -9.98
C VAL A 303 7.54 4.36 -8.57
N ARG A 304 7.91 3.12 -8.24
CA ARG A 304 8.48 2.75 -6.94
C ARG A 304 9.77 3.51 -6.61
N LYS A 305 10.62 3.72 -7.61
CA LYS A 305 11.91 4.40 -7.45
C LYS A 305 11.75 5.87 -7.05
N TYR A 306 10.73 6.56 -7.56
CA TYR A 306 10.62 8.01 -7.41
C TYR A 306 9.42 8.45 -6.56
N ILE A 307 8.37 7.64 -6.47
CA ILE A 307 7.10 8.00 -5.81
C ILE A 307 6.86 7.07 -4.63
N LYS A 308 6.57 7.69 -3.48
CA LYS A 308 6.07 7.02 -2.28
C LYS A 308 4.56 6.85 -2.34
N THR A 309 3.81 7.91 -2.64
CA THR A 309 2.34 7.90 -2.64
C THR A 309 1.76 9.00 -3.54
N ILE A 310 0.63 8.72 -4.20
CA ILE A 310 -0.11 9.66 -5.05
C ILE A 310 -1.51 9.84 -4.45
N TYR A 311 -1.85 11.06 -4.04
CA TYR A 311 -3.18 11.40 -3.55
C TYR A 311 -4.03 11.96 -4.69
N ILE A 312 -5.20 11.35 -4.91
CA ILE A 312 -6.14 11.74 -5.96
C ILE A 312 -7.53 12.06 -5.40
N SER A 313 -8.24 12.95 -6.07
CA SER A 313 -9.66 13.29 -5.85
C SER A 313 -10.43 13.22 -7.17
N GLY A 314 -11.70 13.64 -7.16
CA GLY A 314 -12.44 13.83 -8.42
C GLY A 314 -11.83 14.86 -9.38
N LYS A 315 -10.89 15.69 -8.92
CA LYS A 315 -10.22 16.72 -9.74
C LYS A 315 -8.95 16.22 -10.46
N GLY A 316 -8.45 15.03 -10.15
CA GLY A 316 -7.16 14.57 -10.66
C GLY A 316 -6.16 14.23 -9.55
N ILE A 317 -4.88 14.43 -9.86
CA ILE A 317 -3.77 14.36 -8.90
C ILE A 317 -3.78 15.65 -8.05
N GLU A 318 -3.93 15.49 -6.74
CA GLU A 318 -3.92 16.62 -5.80
C GLU A 318 -2.54 16.79 -5.15
N ARG A 319 -1.85 15.66 -4.89
CA ARG A 319 -0.55 15.66 -4.21
C ARG A 319 0.25 14.40 -4.54
N ILE A 320 1.57 14.54 -4.72
CA ILE A 320 2.50 13.41 -4.85
C ILE A 320 3.56 13.52 -3.76
N GLU A 321 3.74 12.44 -3.02
CA GLU A 321 4.86 12.24 -2.11
C GLU A 321 5.94 11.43 -2.83
N TYR A 322 7.15 12.00 -2.93
CA TYR A 322 8.31 11.37 -3.56
C TYR A 322 9.10 10.52 -2.54
N GLN A 323 9.99 9.65 -3.02
CA GLN A 323 10.88 8.83 -2.17
C GLN A 323 11.92 9.68 -1.43
#